data_AF-A0A3M9XM67-F1
#
_entry.id   AF-A0A3M9XM67-F1
#
_cell.length_a   1.000
_cell.length_b   1.000
_cell.length_c   1.000
_cell.angle_alpha   90.00
_cell.angle_beta   90.00
_cell.angle_gamma   90.00
#
_symmetry.space_group_name_H-M   'P 1'
#
loop_
_entity.id
_entity.type
_entity.pdbx_description
1 polymer ?
#
loop_
_entity_poly.entity_id
_entity_poly.type
_entity_poly.pdbx_seq_one_letter_code
_entity_poly.pdbx_strand_id
1 'polypeptide(L)' 'MAVEGFFIDWDGNARSTSDPGGGYLCEADTVARYVAIMTKSGALMHEGTYYKTLADIEKAGIKASLVPGSHPWGSKAEGF' A
#
# COMPACT_ATOMS: atom_id res chain seq x y z
N MET A 1 0.15 16.86 -2.57
CA MET A 1 -1.03 16.00 -2.77
C MET A 1 -0.55 14.57 -2.82
N ALA A 2 -1.24 13.63 -2.20
CA ALA A 2 -0.89 12.21 -2.31
C ALA A 2 -1.02 11.78 -3.78
N VAL A 3 -0.03 11.06 -4.30
CA VAL A 3 -0.09 10.49 -5.65
C VAL A 3 -1.10 9.35 -5.61
N GLU A 4 -2.13 9.40 -6.45
CA GLU A 4 -3.14 8.34 -6.52
C GLU A 4 -2.59 7.09 -7.22
N GLY A 5 -2.91 5.92 -6.67
CA GLY A 5 -2.51 4.63 -7.19
C GLY A 5 -2.65 3.55 -6.13
N PHE A 6 -2.00 2.42 -6.37
CA PHE A 6 -2.13 1.21 -5.59
C PHE A 6 -0.79 0.56 -5.32
N PHE A 7 -0.73 -0.22 -4.25
CA PHE A 7 0.39 -1.07 -3.91
C PHE A 7 -0.12 -2.34 -3.23
N ILE A 8 0.78 -3.31 -3.07
CA ILE A 8 0.50 -4.55 -2.34
C ILE A 8 1.15 -4.43 -0.95
N ASP A 9 0.34 -4.58 0.09
CA ASP A 9 0.86 -4.65 1.45
C ASP A 9 1.55 -6.00 1.72
N TRP A 10 2.24 -6.10 2.86
CA TRP A 10 2.90 -7.32 3.30
C TRP A 10 1.96 -8.52 3.54
N ASP A 11 0.66 -8.25 3.75
CA ASP A 11 -0.41 -9.26 3.90
C ASP A 11 -0.95 -9.74 2.53
N GLY A 12 -0.47 -9.17 1.42
CA GLY A 12 -0.90 -9.50 0.06
C GLY A 12 -2.19 -8.79 -0.39
N ASN A 13 -2.68 -7.81 0.36
CA ASN A 13 -3.84 -7.00 -0.02
C ASN A 13 -3.42 -5.84 -0.93
N ALA A 14 -4.28 -5.51 -1.90
CA ALA A 14 -4.14 -4.28 -2.63
C ALA A 14 -4.70 -3.12 -1.79
N ARG A 15 -3.94 -2.02 -1.70
CA ARG A 15 -4.32 -0.82 -0.96
C ARG A 15 -4.13 0.44 -1.81
N SER A 16 -4.89 1.48 -1.49
CA SER A 16 -4.74 2.79 -2.12
C SER A 16 -3.60 3.57 -1.48
N THR A 17 -2.82 4.27 -2.29
CA THR A 17 -1.83 5.26 -1.79
C THR A 17 -2.48 6.48 -1.15
N SER A 18 -3.76 6.77 -1.45
CA SER A 18 -4.51 7.87 -0.83
C SER A 18 -5.18 7.49 0.49
N ASP A 19 -5.38 6.20 0.73
CA ASP A 19 -5.96 5.65 1.96
C ASP A 19 -5.31 4.29 2.29
N PRO A 20 -4.05 4.28 2.76
CA PRO A 20 -3.36 3.04 3.07
C PRO A 20 -3.91 2.36 4.33
N GLY A 21 -4.67 3.06 5.17
CA GLY A 21 -5.14 2.53 6.44
C GLY A 21 -4.05 2.46 7.53
N GLY A 22 -4.40 1.93 8.71
CA GLY A 22 -3.45 1.72 9.82
C GLY A 22 -2.85 2.99 10.43
N GLY A 23 -3.31 4.18 10.01
CA GLY A 23 -2.73 5.45 10.41
C GLY A 23 -1.44 5.81 9.67
N TYR A 24 -1.10 5.11 8.60
CA TYR A 24 0.08 5.37 7.77
C TYR A 24 -0.16 6.44 6.71
N LEU A 25 0.94 6.92 6.12
CA LEU A 25 0.99 7.81 4.96
C LEU A 25 1.76 7.13 3.83
N CYS A 26 1.45 7.49 2.58
CA CYS A 26 2.22 7.01 1.43
C CYS A 26 2.97 8.15 0.74
N GLU A 27 4.23 7.87 0.40
CA GLU A 27 5.03 8.66 -0.53
C GLU A 27 5.30 7.78 -1.74
N ALA A 28 4.92 8.22 -2.93
CA ALA A 28 5.09 7.43 -4.14
C ALA A 28 5.94 8.15 -5.18
N ASP A 29 6.88 7.41 -5.77
CA ASP A 29 7.64 7.80 -6.95
C ASP A 29 7.09 7.00 -8.13
N THR A 30 6.38 7.68 -9.03
CA THR A 30 5.74 7.05 -10.20
C THR A 30 6.74 6.70 -11.29
N VAL A 31 7.90 7.36 -11.35
CA VAL A 31 8.96 7.08 -12.32
C VAL A 31 9.71 5.83 -11.90
N ALA A 32 10.08 5.73 -10.61
CA ALA A 32 10.72 4.56 -10.03
C ALA A 32 9.75 3.38 -9.77
N ARG A 33 8.43 3.62 -9.91
CA ARG A 33 7.36 2.69 -9.57
C ARG A 33 7.45 2.21 -8.11
N TYR A 34 7.66 3.13 -7.19
CA TYR A 34 7.92 2.86 -5.79
C TYR A 34 6.88 3.54 -4.89
N VAL A 35 6.54 2.90 -3.77
CA VAL A 35 5.74 3.45 -2.68
C VAL A 35 6.44 3.18 -1.35
N ALA A 36 6.74 4.24 -0.60
CA ALA A 36 7.09 4.17 0.81
C ALA A 36 5.82 4.35 1.66
N ILE A 37 5.62 3.44 2.61
CA ILE A 37 4.56 3.51 3.60
C ILE A 37 5.21 3.97 4.90
N MET A 38 4.83 5.17 5.34
CA MET A 38 5.46 5.89 6.43
C MET A 38 4.53 5.96 7.63
N THR A 39 5.08 5.90 8.84
CA THR A 39 4.38 6.34 10.04
C THR A 39 4.15 7.85 9.98
N LYS A 40 3.20 8.37 10.77
CA LYS A 40 3.00 9.83 10.90
C LYS A 40 4.23 10.56 11.46
N SER A 41 5.12 9.86 12.16
CA SER A 41 6.38 10.40 12.66
C SER A 41 7.51 10.40 11.62
N GLY A 42 7.27 9.91 10.40
CA GLY A 42 8.23 9.89 9.31
C GLY A 42 9.17 8.68 9.30
N ALA A 43 8.86 7.62 10.04
CA ALA A 43 9.60 6.36 9.97
C ALA A 43 9.06 5.49 8.81
N LEU A 44 9.96 4.87 8.06
CA LEU A 44 9.59 3.90 7.03
C LEU A 44 9.08 2.61 7.68
N MET A 45 7.88 2.19 7.31
CA MET A 45 7.22 0.97 7.82
C MET A 45 7.22 -0.15 6.79
N HIS A 46 6.91 0.16 5.52
CA HIS A 46 6.83 -0.82 4.44
C HIS A 46 7.18 -0.16 3.11
N GLU A 47 7.66 -0.96 2.17
CA GLU A 47 7.97 -0.54 0.80
C GLU A 47 7.22 -1.41 -0.19
N GLY A 48 6.66 -0.80 -1.22
CA GLY A 48 5.88 -1.49 -2.23
C GLY A 48 6.17 -1.00 -3.64
N THR A 49 5.76 -1.79 -4.62
CA THR A 49 5.72 -1.35 -6.01
C THR A 49 4.48 -0.50 -6.25
N TYR A 50 4.65 0.65 -6.91
CA TYR A 50 3.54 1.50 -7.34
C TYR A 50 2.90 0.94 -8.61
N TYR A 51 1.57 0.84 -8.55
CA TYR A 51 0.69 0.54 -9.67
C TYR A 51 -0.28 1.69 -9.85
N LYS A 52 -0.45 2.17 -11.08
CA LYS A 52 -1.37 3.28 -11.34
C LYS A 52 -2.82 2.85 -11.18
N THR A 53 -3.13 1.62 -11.58
CA THR A 53 -4.47 1.04 -11.53
C THR A 53 -4.44 -0.39 -10.98
N LEU A 54 -5.58 -0.89 -10.51
CA LEU A 54 -5.73 -2.30 -10.15
C LEU A 54 -5.48 -3.24 -11.34
N ALA A 55 -5.82 -2.80 -12.56
CA ALA A 55 -5.52 -3.58 -13.76
C ALA A 55 -4.01 -3.75 -14.00
N ASP A 56 -3.18 -2.78 -13.56
CA ASP A 56 -1.72 -2.91 -13.63
C ASP A 56 -1.18 -3.95 -12.64
N ILE A 57 -1.86 -4.14 -11.50
CA ILE A 57 -1.57 -5.22 -10.53
C ILE A 57 -1.87 -6.58 -11.16
N GLU A 58 -3.06 -6.72 -11.76
CA GLU A 58 -3.47 -7.96 -12.43
C GLU A 58 -2.55 -8.29 -13.62
N LYS A 59 -2.16 -7.28 -14.42
CA LYS A 59 -1.22 -7.45 -15.53
C LYS A 59 0.17 -7.87 -15.07
N ALA A 60 0.56 -7.52 -13.85
CA ALA A 60 1.79 -8.01 -13.22
C ALA A 60 1.66 -9.47 -12.70
N GLY A 61 0.49 -10.10 -12.86
CA GLY A 61 0.23 -11.47 -12.45
C GLY A 61 -0.09 -11.63 -10.96
N ILE A 62 -0.35 -10.52 -10.26
CA ILE A 62 -0.62 -10.53 -8.82
C ILE A 62 -2.13 -10.64 -8.60
N LYS A 63 -2.54 -11.63 -7.79
CA LYS A 63 -3.92 -11.77 -7.33
C LYS A 63 -4.02 -11.19 -5.93
N ALA A 64 -4.61 -10.01 -5.82
CA ALA A 64 -4.82 -9.31 -4.56
C ALA A 64 -6.22 -8.70 -4.51
N SER A 65 -6.86 -8.78 -3.35
CA SER A 65 -8.15 -8.11 -3.12
C SER A 65 -7.89 -6.66 -2.70
N LEU A 66 -8.62 -5.70 -3.29
CA LEU A 66 -8.63 -4.33 -2.79
C LEU A 66 -9.34 -4.30 -1.44
N VAL A 67 -8.66 -3.74 -0.43
CA VAL A 67 -9.23 -3.51 0.91
C VAL A 67 -9.35 -2.01 1.21
N PRO A 68 -10.37 -1.57 1.96
CA PRO A 68 -10.47 -0.19 2.41
C PRO A 68 -9.42 0.12 3.49
N GLY A 69 -9.10 1.41 3.74
CA GLY A 69 -8.15 1.79 4.79
C GLY A 69 -8.59 1.42 6.22
N SER A 70 -9.88 1.09 6.42
CA SER A 70 -10.37 0.52 7.69
C SER A 70 -9.96 -0.94 7.90
N HIS A 71 -9.48 -1.64 6.86
CA HIS A 71 -8.94 -2.98 7.00
C HIS A 71 -7.65 -2.93 7.82
N PRO A 72 -7.55 -3.71 8.92
CA PRO A 72 -6.37 -3.74 9.77
C PRO A 72 -5.08 -4.00 8.98
N TRP A 73 -3.98 -3.49 9.49
CA TRP A 73 -2.64 -3.91 9.07
C TRP A 73 -2.21 -5.06 9.98
N GLY A 74 -1.85 -6.20 9.40
CA GLY A 74 -1.50 -7.40 10.16
C GLY A 74 -2.66 -8.02 10.92
N SER A 75 -2.38 -9.15 11.56
CA SER A 75 -3.31 -9.85 12.43
C SER A 75 -2.85 -9.85 13.89
N LYS A 76 -3.81 -9.95 14.82
CA LYS A 76 -3.52 -10.16 16.26
C LYS A 76 -2.70 -11.44 16.51
N ALA A 77 -2.77 -12.41 15.61
CA ALA A 77 -1.99 -13.64 15.69
C ALA A 77 -0.48 -13.39 15.48
N GLU A 78 -0.13 -12.27 14.84
CA GLU A 78 1.25 -11.85 14.58
C GLU A 78 1.76 -10.84 15.61
N GLY A 79 0.96 -10.53 16.65
CA GLY A 79 1.36 -9.69 17.77
C GLY A 79 1.13 -8.18 17.60
N PHE A 80 0.33 -7.78 16.62
CA PHE A 80 -0.07 -6.38 16.35
C PHE A 80 -1.34 -5.95 17.11
#